data_AF-A0A9W6QQT1-F1
#
_entry.id   AF-A0A9W6QQT1-F1
#
_cell.length_a   1.000
_cell.length_b   1.000
_cell.length_c   1.000
_cell.angle_alpha   90.00
_cell.angle_beta   90.00
_cell.angle_gamma   90.00
#
_symmetry.space_group_name_H-M   'P 1'
#
loop_
_entity.id
_entity.type
_entity.pdbx_description
1 polymer ?
#
loop_
_entity_poly.entity_id
_entity_poly.type
_entity_poly.pdbx_seq_one_letter_code
_entity_poly.pdbx_strand_id
1 'polypeptide(L)'
;MWGTLFSAATLSAAALTTGLAAPAQAATINQCTGQHLTGVIRDVEPGAGQRYATLRVRNASTTACLLNGYGTLQLTNAAGRPNPTRTTRIDPGRVRLRLNPGDVADKKLHWTVIPGPGEPDQCQPPSTALKATPPGSHTAVTVPFTFGSICQGGWIEHSAFHTP
;
A
#
# COMPACT_ATOMS: atom_id res chain seq x y z
N MET A 1 -49.41 65.48 -50.22
CA MET A 1 -50.09 64.54 -49.29
C MET A 1 -49.52 63.15 -49.58
N TRP A 2 -48.32 62.83 -49.06
CA TRP A 2 -48.05 62.02 -47.85
C TRP A 2 -48.57 60.58 -47.94
N GLY A 3 -47.63 59.63 -47.98
CA GLY A 3 -47.86 58.18 -47.90
C GLY A 3 -46.60 57.48 -47.40
N THR A 4 -46.63 57.05 -46.15
CA THR A 4 -45.53 56.61 -45.26
C THR A 4 -44.96 55.21 -45.57
N LEU A 5 -43.64 55.09 -45.45
CA LEU A 5 -42.88 53.83 -45.38
C LEU A 5 -43.01 53.24 -43.97
N PHE A 6 -43.37 51.96 -43.85
CA PHE A 6 -43.32 51.22 -42.59
C PHE A 6 -42.08 50.30 -42.58
N SER A 7 -41.12 50.57 -41.71
CA SER A 7 -39.99 49.68 -41.42
C SER A 7 -40.33 48.81 -40.21
N ALA A 8 -40.38 47.49 -40.39
CA ALA A 8 -40.53 46.53 -39.31
C ALA A 8 -39.16 46.24 -38.69
N ALA A 9 -38.99 46.58 -37.41
CA ALA A 9 -37.81 46.20 -36.62
C ALA A 9 -38.05 44.83 -35.98
N THR A 10 -37.23 43.83 -36.33
CA THR A 10 -37.23 42.51 -35.71
C THR A 10 -36.35 42.52 -34.46
N LEU A 11 -36.97 42.29 -33.29
CA LEU A 11 -36.28 42.08 -32.02
C LEU A 11 -35.83 40.62 -31.91
N SER A 12 -34.53 40.37 -31.99
CA SER A 12 -33.93 39.07 -31.72
C SER A 12 -33.72 38.90 -30.20
N ALA A 13 -34.50 38.01 -29.57
CA ALA A 13 -34.30 37.62 -28.19
C ALA A 13 -33.13 36.63 -28.07
N ALA A 14 -32.02 37.04 -27.45
CA ALA A 14 -30.92 36.16 -27.11
C ALA A 14 -31.27 35.35 -25.86
N ALA A 15 -31.52 34.04 -26.02
CA ALA A 15 -31.70 33.12 -24.89
C ALA A 15 -30.34 32.83 -24.23
N LEU A 16 -30.14 33.31 -23.00
CA LEU A 16 -29.00 32.96 -22.16
C LEU A 16 -29.23 31.55 -21.61
N THR A 17 -28.60 30.56 -22.24
CA THR A 17 -28.51 29.20 -21.71
C THR A 17 -27.52 29.18 -20.54
N THR A 18 -28.01 29.37 -19.32
CA THR A 18 -27.23 29.06 -18.11
C THR A 18 -26.99 27.55 -18.06
N GLY A 19 -25.82 27.12 -18.53
CA GLY A 19 -25.38 25.74 -18.40
C GLY A 19 -25.23 25.37 -16.92
N LEU A 20 -26.15 24.55 -16.42
CA LEU A 20 -25.99 23.87 -15.14
C LEU A 20 -24.83 22.89 -15.30
N ALA A 21 -23.66 23.24 -14.73
CA ALA A 21 -22.54 22.31 -14.63
C ALA A 21 -23.02 21.09 -13.82
N ALA A 22 -22.96 19.91 -14.43
CA ALA A 22 -23.25 18.66 -13.73
C ALA A 22 -22.32 18.53 -12.52
N PRO A 23 -22.79 17.98 -11.38
CA PRO A 23 -21.92 17.74 -10.24
C PRO A 23 -20.78 16.81 -10.69
N ALA A 24 -19.54 17.27 -10.52
CA ALA A 24 -18.37 16.43 -10.78
C ALA A 24 -18.50 15.17 -9.90
N GLN A 25 -18.61 13.99 -10.51
CA GLN A 25 -18.54 12.74 -9.75
C GLN A 25 -17.22 12.75 -8.98
N ALA A 26 -17.29 12.69 -7.65
CA ALA A 26 -16.10 12.55 -6.82
C ALA A 26 -15.38 11.27 -7.25
N ALA A 27 -14.17 11.40 -7.77
CA ALA A 27 -13.37 10.25 -8.20
C ALA A 27 -13.12 9.34 -6.98
N THR A 28 -13.62 8.10 -7.05
CA THR A 28 -13.36 7.09 -6.02
C THR A 28 -11.88 6.71 -6.04
N ILE A 29 -11.20 6.86 -4.91
CA ILE A 29 -9.79 6.47 -4.79
C ILE A 29 -9.71 4.96 -4.59
N ASN A 30 -8.97 4.28 -5.46
CA ASN A 30 -8.79 2.83 -5.40
C ASN A 30 -7.86 2.41 -4.26
N GLN A 31 -7.96 1.15 -3.82
CA GLN A 31 -6.99 0.56 -2.91
C GLN A 31 -5.61 0.45 -3.57
N CYS A 32 -4.54 0.59 -2.80
CA CYS A 32 -3.19 0.33 -3.28
C CYS A 32 -3.06 -1.16 -3.60
N THR A 33 -2.46 -1.47 -4.75
CA THR A 33 -2.06 -2.83 -5.11
C THR A 33 -0.56 -3.00 -4.96
N GLY A 34 -0.05 -4.23 -4.94
CA GLY A 34 1.39 -4.46 -4.95
C GLY A 34 2.10 -3.85 -6.16
N GLN A 35 1.41 -3.65 -7.28
CA GLN A 35 1.96 -3.00 -8.48
C GLN A 35 2.10 -1.49 -8.35
N HIS A 36 1.35 -0.85 -7.45
CA HIS A 36 1.47 0.58 -7.19
C HIS A 36 2.62 0.90 -6.23
N LEU A 37 3.15 -0.10 -5.53
CA LEU A 37 4.05 0.09 -4.42
C LEU A 37 5.45 -0.44 -4.72
N THR A 38 6.46 0.33 -4.34
CA THR A 38 7.81 -0.19 -4.10
C THR A 38 8.03 -0.30 -2.59
N GLY A 39 9.00 -1.11 -2.16
CA GLY A 39 9.25 -1.29 -0.73
C GLY A 39 10.69 -1.58 -0.39
N VAL A 40 11.04 -1.31 0.87
CA VAL A 40 12.36 -1.57 1.45
C VAL A 40 12.21 -1.91 2.93
N ILE A 41 13.04 -2.82 3.43
CA ILE A 41 13.19 -3.06 4.86
C ILE A 41 14.37 -2.23 5.37
N ARG A 42 14.13 -1.45 6.43
CA ARG A 42 15.08 -0.50 7.00
C ARG A 42 14.99 -0.47 8.53
N ASP A 43 15.86 0.32 9.15
CA ASP A 43 15.89 0.57 10.59
C ASP A 43 15.92 -0.74 11.39
N VAL A 44 16.88 -1.61 11.03
CA VAL A 44 17.00 -2.96 11.59
C VAL A 44 17.78 -2.92 12.89
N GLU A 45 17.15 -3.36 13.96
CA GLU A 45 17.70 -3.34 15.31
C GLU A 45 17.75 -4.76 15.88
N PRO A 46 18.94 -5.26 16.25
CA PRO A 46 19.07 -6.54 16.94
C PRO A 46 18.90 -6.40 18.46
N GLY A 47 18.33 -7.43 19.11
CA GLY A 47 18.28 -7.51 20.57
C GLY A 47 18.13 -8.94 21.07
N ALA A 48 19.15 -9.50 21.73
CA ALA A 48 19.11 -10.86 22.32
C ALA A 48 18.48 -11.94 21.41
N GLY A 49 18.87 -11.96 20.12
CA GLY A 49 18.32 -12.91 19.15
C GLY A 49 17.00 -12.48 18.47
N GLN A 50 16.38 -11.40 18.93
CA GLN A 50 15.29 -10.71 18.25
C GLN A 50 15.82 -9.74 17.19
N ARG A 51 14.96 -9.44 16.23
CA ARG A 51 15.17 -8.45 15.18
C ARG A 51 13.92 -7.61 15.05
N TYR A 52 14.08 -6.30 15.13
CA TYR A 52 13.05 -5.33 14.85
C TYR A 52 13.42 -4.62 13.55
N ALA A 53 12.44 -4.37 12.69
CA ALA A 53 12.67 -3.62 11.46
C ALA A 53 11.42 -2.84 11.05
N THR A 54 11.60 -1.94 10.11
CA THR A 54 10.50 -1.21 9.46
C THR A 54 10.44 -1.58 7.98
N LEU A 55 9.31 -2.13 7.53
CA LEU A 55 8.97 -2.18 6.11
C LEU A 55 8.37 -0.84 5.70
N ARG A 56 9.10 -0.08 4.87
CA ARG A 56 8.58 1.11 4.22
C ARG A 56 8.09 0.76 2.84
N VAL A 57 6.87 1.18 2.50
CA VAL A 57 6.33 1.15 1.14
C VAL A 57 6.16 2.57 0.62
N ARG A 58 6.35 2.75 -0.70
CA ARG A 58 6.18 4.04 -1.39
C ARG A 58 5.21 3.86 -2.54
N ASN A 59 4.25 4.77 -2.69
CA ASN A 59 3.43 4.82 -3.90
C ASN A 59 4.30 5.29 -5.08
N ALA A 60 4.63 4.37 -5.97
CA ALA A 60 5.41 4.62 -7.17
C ALA A 60 4.53 4.80 -8.42
N SER A 61 3.20 4.74 -8.27
CA SER A 61 2.26 5.03 -9.35
C SER A 61 2.06 6.53 -9.54
N THR A 62 1.38 6.91 -10.62
CA THR A 62 1.01 8.29 -10.94
C THR A 62 -0.31 8.73 -10.32
N THR A 63 -0.98 7.86 -9.54
CA THR A 63 -2.30 8.14 -8.95
C THR A 63 -2.30 7.92 -7.45
N ALA A 64 -3.18 8.62 -6.74
CA ALA A 64 -3.36 8.37 -5.31
C ALA A 64 -4.08 7.04 -5.08
N CYS A 65 -3.74 6.34 -3.99
CA CYS A 65 -4.40 5.11 -3.58
C CYS A 65 -4.61 5.04 -2.06
N LEU A 66 -5.51 4.16 -1.61
CA LEU A 66 -5.78 3.91 -0.19
C LEU A 66 -5.05 2.65 0.28
N LEU A 67 -4.32 2.75 1.39
CA LEU A 67 -3.67 1.63 2.07
C LEU A 67 -4.27 1.49 3.47
N ASN A 68 -4.93 0.36 3.77
CA ASN A 68 -5.74 0.25 4.99
C ASN A 68 -5.54 -1.08 5.74
N GLY A 69 -4.69 -1.08 6.77
CA GLY A 69 -4.55 -2.18 7.72
C GLY A 69 -3.30 -3.04 7.56
N TYR A 70 -3.42 -4.34 7.80
CA TYR A 70 -2.27 -5.22 8.02
C TYR A 70 -1.67 -5.85 6.76
N GLY A 71 -2.51 -6.19 5.79
CA GLY A 71 -2.08 -7.00 4.63
C GLY A 71 -1.71 -8.42 5.05
N THR A 72 -1.03 -9.13 4.14
CA THR A 72 -0.41 -10.42 4.42
C THR A 72 1.09 -10.36 4.13
N LEU A 73 1.85 -11.26 4.76
CA LEU A 73 3.28 -11.42 4.56
C LEU A 73 3.57 -12.86 4.13
N GLN A 74 4.52 -13.03 3.23
CA GLN A 74 5.03 -14.33 2.79
C GLN A 74 6.53 -14.24 2.51
N LEU A 75 7.32 -15.01 3.24
CA LEU A 75 8.74 -15.17 2.95
C LEU A 75 8.94 -16.09 1.75
N THR A 76 9.96 -15.83 0.94
CA THR A 76 10.34 -16.69 -0.17
C THR A 76 11.85 -16.89 -0.26
N ASN A 77 12.27 -18.04 -0.77
CA ASN A 77 13.67 -18.33 -1.08
C ASN A 77 14.09 -17.77 -2.45
N ALA A 78 15.35 -18.02 -2.82
CA ALA A 78 15.97 -17.51 -4.06
C ALA A 78 15.26 -17.99 -5.34
N ALA A 79 14.59 -19.15 -5.30
CA ALA A 79 13.80 -19.68 -6.40
C ALA A 79 12.36 -19.11 -6.42
N GLY A 80 12.03 -18.16 -5.54
CA GLY A 80 10.70 -17.56 -5.41
C GLY A 80 9.66 -18.47 -4.74
N ARG A 81 10.08 -19.63 -4.21
CA ARG A 81 9.18 -20.57 -3.52
C ARG A 81 8.88 -20.08 -2.10
N PRO A 82 7.66 -20.30 -1.58
CA PRO A 82 7.31 -19.89 -0.23
C PRO A 82 8.15 -20.64 0.81
N ASN A 83 8.69 -19.91 1.77
CA ASN A 83 9.19 -20.45 3.03
C ASN A 83 8.07 -20.43 4.08
N PRO A 84 8.20 -21.17 5.19
CA PRO A 84 7.30 -21.03 6.32
C PRO A 84 7.17 -19.57 6.76
N THR A 85 5.93 -19.11 6.96
CA THR A 85 5.65 -17.75 7.41
C THR A 85 4.40 -17.80 8.26
N ARG A 86 4.54 -17.47 9.55
CA ARG A 86 3.42 -17.33 10.49
C ARG A 86 3.37 -15.88 10.92
N THR A 87 2.19 -15.29 10.95
CA THR A 87 2.07 -13.86 11.29
C THR A 87 1.17 -13.63 12.49
N THR A 88 1.60 -12.73 13.37
CA THR A 88 0.79 -12.19 14.46
C THR A 88 0.69 -10.68 14.31
N ARG A 89 -0.51 -10.14 14.51
CA ARG A 89 -0.77 -8.71 14.37
C ARG A 89 -0.53 -8.02 15.70
N ILE A 90 0.20 -6.91 15.67
CA ILE A 90 0.46 -6.05 16.83
C ILE A 90 -0.04 -4.62 16.59
N ASP A 91 -0.01 -3.79 17.62
CA ASP A 91 -0.32 -2.36 17.50
C ASP A 91 0.77 -1.58 16.74
N PRO A 92 0.44 -0.41 16.15
CA PRO A 92 -0.91 0.18 16.08
C PRO A 92 -1.87 -0.59 15.17
N GLY A 93 -3.15 -0.53 15.54
CA GLY A 93 -4.30 -1.03 14.78
C GLY A 93 -4.53 -0.36 13.42
N ARG A 94 -5.61 -0.73 12.73
CA ARG A 94 -5.86 -0.34 11.33
C ARG A 94 -6.08 1.17 11.18
N VAL A 95 -5.21 1.82 10.41
CA VAL A 95 -5.40 3.20 9.93
C VAL A 95 -5.64 3.17 8.42
N ARG A 96 -6.56 4.01 7.93
CA ARG A 96 -6.75 4.25 6.51
C ARG A 96 -5.80 5.36 6.06
N LEU A 97 -4.83 5.02 5.24
CA LEU A 97 -3.85 5.96 4.68
C LEU A 97 -4.20 6.28 3.24
N ARG A 98 -4.21 7.55 2.88
CA ARG A 98 -4.19 7.98 1.48
C ARG A 98 -2.74 8.24 1.10
N LEU A 99 -2.23 7.53 0.09
CA LEU A 99 -0.89 7.73 -0.45
C LEU A 99 -1.00 8.39 -1.81
N ASN A 100 -0.62 9.67 -1.92
CA ASN A 100 -0.40 10.33 -3.20
C ASN A 100 0.88 9.78 -3.86
N PRO A 101 1.11 10.06 -5.15
CA PRO A 101 2.37 9.69 -5.81
C PRO A 101 3.59 10.17 -5.01
N GLY A 102 4.47 9.25 -4.66
CA GLY A 102 5.67 9.51 -3.87
C GLY A 102 5.50 9.40 -2.35
N ASP A 103 4.28 9.40 -1.82
CA ASP A 103 4.01 9.23 -0.38
C ASP A 103 4.44 7.84 0.11
N VAL A 104 4.76 7.76 1.39
CA VAL A 104 5.24 6.55 2.05
C VAL A 104 4.36 6.12 3.21
N ALA A 105 4.38 4.83 3.51
CA ALA A 105 3.80 4.25 4.72
C ALA A 105 4.75 3.22 5.30
N ASP A 106 4.78 3.12 6.63
CA ASP A 106 5.64 2.22 7.37
C ASP A 106 4.82 1.09 8.01
N LYS A 107 5.48 -0.04 8.24
CA LYS A 107 4.97 -1.19 8.99
C LYS A 107 6.11 -1.71 9.86
N LYS A 108 5.84 -1.90 11.16
CA LYS A 108 6.80 -2.54 12.06
C LYS A 108 6.79 -4.05 11.84
N LEU A 109 7.97 -4.64 11.87
CA LEU A 109 8.23 -6.06 11.79
C LEU A 109 9.07 -6.46 13.00
N HIS A 110 8.76 -7.61 13.57
CA HIS A 110 9.55 -8.22 14.64
C HIS A 110 9.62 -9.73 14.44
N TRP A 111 10.80 -10.31 14.60
CA TRP A 111 11.02 -11.75 14.50
C TRP A 111 12.24 -12.20 15.31
N THR A 112 12.39 -13.51 15.50
CA THR A 112 13.55 -14.12 16.17
C THR A 112 14.42 -14.91 15.19
N VAL A 113 15.73 -14.91 15.46
CA VAL A 113 16.71 -15.79 14.83
C VAL A 113 17.21 -16.89 15.78
N ILE A 114 16.54 -17.06 16.93
CA ILE A 114 16.81 -18.12 17.90
C ILE A 114 15.88 -19.30 17.63
N PRO A 115 16.42 -20.51 17.37
CA PRO A 115 15.62 -21.71 17.19
C PRO A 115 14.66 -21.95 18.36
N GLY A 116 13.43 -22.35 18.03
CA GLY A 116 12.46 -22.84 19.00
C GLY A 116 12.70 -24.31 19.39
N PRO A 117 11.93 -24.83 20.36
CA PRO A 117 11.99 -26.26 20.71
C PRO A 117 11.74 -27.15 19.49
N GLY A 118 12.66 -28.08 19.23
CA GLY A 118 12.58 -29.03 18.11
C GLY A 118 13.01 -28.47 16.76
N GLU A 119 13.46 -27.21 16.68
CA GLU A 119 14.07 -26.66 15.46
C GLU A 119 15.57 -26.97 15.41
N PRO A 120 16.15 -27.20 14.21
CA PRO A 120 17.59 -27.30 14.05
C PRO A 120 18.26 -25.93 14.27
N ASP A 121 19.60 -25.88 14.31
CA ASP A 121 20.35 -24.63 14.51
C ASP A 121 20.02 -23.53 13.48
N GLN A 122 19.80 -23.91 12.21
CA GLN A 122 19.39 -22.97 11.16
C GLN A 122 17.88 -22.65 11.20
N CYS A 123 17.12 -23.35 12.04
CA CYS A 123 15.67 -23.31 12.24
C CYS A 123 14.83 -23.51 10.97
N GLN A 124 14.74 -22.49 10.12
CA GLN A 124 13.99 -22.50 8.86
C GLN A 124 14.93 -22.32 7.66
N PRO A 125 14.53 -22.72 6.45
CA PRO A 125 15.28 -22.39 5.24
C PRO A 125 15.48 -20.87 5.11
N PRO A 126 16.64 -20.41 4.61
CA PRO A 126 16.92 -18.99 4.49
C PRO A 126 15.97 -18.34 3.48
N SER A 127 15.50 -17.14 3.81
CA SER A 127 14.67 -16.32 2.92
C SER A 127 15.52 -15.27 2.23
N THR A 128 15.16 -14.95 0.99
CA THR A 128 15.83 -13.94 0.17
C THR A 128 14.90 -12.79 -0.21
N ALA A 129 13.59 -12.96 -0.03
CA ALA A 129 12.61 -11.90 -0.22
C ALA A 129 11.42 -12.04 0.75
N LEU A 130 10.80 -10.89 1.02
CA LEU A 130 9.52 -10.77 1.71
C LEU A 130 8.50 -10.23 0.71
N LYS A 131 7.39 -10.94 0.54
CA LYS A 131 6.22 -10.47 -0.20
C LYS A 131 5.22 -9.90 0.79
N ALA A 132 4.86 -8.62 0.63
CA ALA A 132 3.81 -7.98 1.39
C ALA A 132 2.64 -7.65 0.46
N THR A 133 1.48 -8.25 0.72
CA THR A 133 0.27 -7.99 -0.07
C THR A 133 -0.59 -6.96 0.66
N PRO A 134 -0.85 -5.78 0.04
CA PRO A 134 -1.74 -4.80 0.63
C PRO A 134 -3.14 -5.38 0.91
N PRO A 135 -3.82 -4.90 1.96
CA PRO A 135 -5.22 -5.23 2.23
C PRO A 135 -6.12 -5.09 0.99
N GLY A 136 -6.83 -6.16 0.63
CA GLY A 136 -7.73 -6.18 -0.53
C GLY A 136 -7.04 -6.28 -1.89
N SER A 137 -5.70 -6.41 -1.93
CA SER A 137 -4.96 -6.65 -3.16
C SER A 137 -4.70 -8.13 -3.40
N HIS A 138 -4.57 -8.51 -4.67
CA HIS A 138 -4.10 -9.84 -5.10
C HIS A 138 -2.63 -9.82 -5.54
N THR A 139 -1.98 -8.66 -5.55
CA THR A 139 -0.57 -8.51 -5.94
C THR A 139 0.25 -8.04 -4.76
N ALA A 140 1.45 -8.61 -4.61
CA ALA A 140 2.36 -8.28 -3.53
C ALA A 140 3.43 -7.29 -4.00
N VAL A 141 3.84 -6.39 -3.11
CA VAL A 141 5.15 -5.75 -3.22
C VAL A 141 6.19 -6.77 -2.74
N THR A 142 7.23 -6.99 -3.54
CA THR A 142 8.33 -7.89 -3.19
C THR A 142 9.53 -7.05 -2.79
N VAL A 143 10.04 -7.27 -1.58
CA VAL A 143 11.22 -6.57 -1.05
C VAL A 143 12.35 -7.58 -0.82
N PRO A 144 13.61 -7.21 -1.11
CA PRO A 144 14.75 -8.03 -0.71
C PRO A 144 14.75 -8.29 0.79
N PHE A 145 15.05 -9.52 1.17
CA PHE A 145 15.19 -9.94 2.57
C PHE A 145 16.56 -10.58 2.73
N THR A 146 17.48 -9.87 3.38
CA THR A 146 18.89 -10.28 3.49
C THR A 146 19.24 -10.75 4.90
N PHE A 147 18.24 -11.04 5.73
CA PHE A 147 18.41 -11.41 7.14
C PHE A 147 18.43 -12.92 7.39
N GLY A 148 18.42 -13.72 6.31
CA GLY A 148 18.56 -15.18 6.38
C GLY A 148 17.31 -15.89 6.87
N SER A 149 17.47 -16.78 7.84
CA SER A 149 16.40 -17.61 8.38
C SER A 149 15.62 -16.87 9.47
N ILE A 150 14.30 -17.06 9.49
CA ILE A 150 13.44 -16.63 10.60
C ILE A 150 13.01 -17.88 11.36
N CYS A 151 13.27 -17.92 12.65
CA CYS A 151 13.00 -19.09 13.48
C CYS A 151 11.54 -19.16 13.96
N GLN A 152 11.25 -20.20 14.75
CA GLN A 152 9.94 -20.49 15.32
C GLN A 152 8.86 -20.63 14.25
N GLY A 153 9.16 -21.39 13.19
CA GLY A 153 8.27 -21.63 12.07
C GLY A 153 8.09 -20.43 11.14
N GLY A 154 9.08 -19.53 11.10
CA GLY A 154 9.01 -18.29 10.31
C GLY A 154 8.06 -17.27 10.91
N TRP A 155 8.02 -17.17 12.25
CA TRP A 155 7.10 -16.30 12.95
C TRP A 155 7.51 -14.83 12.85
N ILE A 156 6.56 -13.99 12.46
CA ILE A 156 6.72 -12.54 12.30
C ILE A 156 5.56 -11.84 13.01
N GLU A 157 5.87 -10.96 13.94
CA GLU A 157 4.93 -9.96 14.42
C GLU A 157 4.95 -8.74 13.50
N HIS A 158 3.78 -8.18 13.22
CA HIS A 158 3.70 -7.01 12.36
C HIS A 158 2.53 -6.06 12.68
N SER A 159 2.78 -4.76 12.61
CA SER A 159 1.77 -3.73 12.82
C SER A 159 0.86 -3.56 11.59
N ALA A 160 -0.17 -2.71 11.66
CA ALA A 160 -0.78 -2.15 10.46
C ALA A 160 0.19 -1.20 9.73
N PHE A 161 -0.10 -0.88 8.47
CA PHE A 161 0.54 0.27 7.82
C PHE A 161 0.14 1.56 8.53
N HIS A 162 1.12 2.41 8.82
CA HIS A 162 0.97 3.71 9.48
C HIS A 162 1.79 4.78 8.76
N THR A 163 1.50 6.04 9.04
CA THR A 163 2.39 7.14 8.65
C THR A 163 3.72 6.99 9.39
N PRO A 164 4.87 7.26 8.74
CA PRO A 164 6.18 7.24 9.38
C PRO A 164 6.31 8.13 10.61
#